data_AF-A0A1Q6IPT3-F1
#
_entry.id   AF-A0A1Q6IPT3-F1
#
_cell.length_a   1.000
_cell.length_b   1.000
_cell.length_c   1.000
_cell.angle_alpha   90.00
_cell.angle_beta   90.00
_cell.angle_gamma   90.00
#
_symmetry.space_group_name_H-M   'P 1'
#
loop_
_entity.id
_entity.type
_entity.pdbx_description
1 polymer ?
#
loop_
_entity_poly.entity_id
_entity_poly.type
_entity_poly.pdbx_seq_one_letter_code
_entity_poly.pdbx_strand_id
1 'polypeptide(L)'
;MGDLAMNHILPVASRYQSMLLDKVSKFMAIFPKEKARVLAEQDLELIEKIARHMTCIQTQVEAMVETRKVINKMGDIREKAIAYHDRIAPTFDEIRAHIDKLELIVDNEMWTLPKYRELLFLR
;
A
#
# COMPACT_ATOMS: atom_id res chain seq x y z
N MET A 1 0.01 11.30 -6.20
CA MET A 1 -0.10 9.84 -5.96
C MET A 1 1.00 9.34 -5.05
N GLY A 2 2.29 9.54 -5.36
CA GLY A 2 3.39 9.13 -4.48
C GLY A 2 3.31 9.70 -3.05
N ASP A 3 3.04 11.00 -2.91
CA ASP A 3 2.90 11.63 -1.58
C ASP A 3 1.72 11.06 -0.77
N LEU A 4 0.57 10.86 -1.43
CA LEU A 4 -0.60 10.24 -0.82
C LEU A 4 -0.30 8.81 -0.34
N ALA A 5 0.37 8.02 -1.18
CA ALA A 5 0.75 6.65 -0.85
C ALA A 5 1.68 6.61 0.37
N MET A 6 2.72 7.44 0.39
CA MET A 6 3.74 7.44 1.44
C MET A 6 3.23 8.02 2.77
N ASN A 7 2.40 9.06 2.75
CA ASN A 7 2.02 9.80 3.96
C ASN A 7 0.65 9.41 4.53
N HIS A 8 -0.26 8.89 3.70
CA HIS A 8 -1.62 8.56 4.16
C HIS A 8 -1.90 7.07 4.14
N ILE A 9 -1.41 6.34 3.13
CA ILE A 9 -1.77 4.92 2.93
C ILE A 9 -0.80 3.99 3.67
N LEU A 10 0.51 4.13 3.44
CA LEU A 10 1.51 3.27 4.08
C LEU A 10 1.48 3.36 5.63
N PRO A 11 1.33 4.53 6.27
CA PRO A 11 1.29 4.60 7.72
C PRO A 11 0.06 3.89 8.31
N VAL A 12 -1.08 3.96 7.61
CA VAL A 12 -2.31 3.26 8.02
C VAL A 12 -2.13 1.74 7.90
N ALA A 13 -1.60 1.27 6.77
CA ALA A 13 -1.33 -0.15 6.56
C ALA A 13 -0.30 -0.71 7.58
N SER A 14 0.74 0.07 7.87
CA SER A 14 1.77 -0.28 8.87
C SER A 14 1.19 -0.36 10.30
N ARG A 15 0.31 0.58 10.66
CA ARG A 15 -0.40 0.55 11.95
C ARG A 15 -1.28 -0.70 12.07
N TYR A 16 -2.03 -1.03 11.04
CA TYR A 16 -2.86 -2.23 11.02
C TYR A 16 -2.02 -3.52 11.11
N GLN A 17 -0.91 -3.58 10.37
CA GLN A 17 0.03 -4.70 10.45
C GLN A 17 0.61 -4.86 11.87
N SER A 18 0.93 -3.75 12.55
CA SER A 18 1.41 -3.77 13.93
C SER A 18 0.37 -4.37 14.90
N MET A 19 -0.92 -4.09 14.67
CA MET A 19 -2.00 -4.67 15.48
C MET A 19 -2.16 -6.17 15.26
N LEU A 20 -2.03 -6.64 14.00
CA LEU A 20 -2.03 -8.07 13.71
C LEU A 20 -0.83 -8.79 14.35
N LEU A 21 0.35 -8.17 14.30
CA LEU A 21 1.56 -8.71 14.94
C LEU A 21 1.40 -8.83 16.47
N ASP A 22 0.83 -7.82 17.12
CA ASP A 22 0.54 -7.85 18.55
C ASP A 22 -0.46 -8.97 18.90
N LYS A 23 -1.52 -9.14 18.09
CA LYS A 23 -2.48 -10.24 18.24
C LYS A 23 -1.80 -11.61 18.13
N VAL A 24 -0.96 -11.82 17.13
CA VAL A 24 -0.18 -13.07 16.96
C VAL A 24 0.74 -13.30 18.16
N SER A 25 1.45 -12.26 18.61
CA SER A 25 2.33 -12.34 19.78
C SER A 25 1.57 -12.79 21.03
N LYS A 26 0.36 -12.23 21.26
CA LYS A 26 -0.52 -12.62 22.37
C LYS A 26 -0.98 -14.07 22.27
N PHE A 27 -1.31 -14.57 21.08
CA PHE A 27 -1.64 -16.00 20.92
C PHE A 27 -0.48 -16.90 21.30
N MET A 28 0.74 -16.56 20.87
CA MET A 28 1.95 -17.32 21.18
C MET A 28 2.29 -17.30 22.67
N ALA A 29 1.94 -16.23 23.38
CA ALA A 29 2.17 -16.11 24.83
C ALA A 29 1.15 -16.87 25.68
N ILE A 30 -0.11 -16.98 25.23
CA ILE A 30 -1.21 -17.54 26.03
C ILE A 30 -1.42 -19.03 25.78
N PHE A 31 -1.24 -19.50 24.54
CA PHE A 31 -1.56 -20.88 24.15
C PHE A 31 -0.31 -21.74 23.96
N PRO A 32 -0.40 -23.07 24.12
CA PRO A 32 0.65 -23.99 23.69
C PRO A 32 0.98 -23.79 22.21
N LYS A 33 2.27 -23.92 21.87
CA LYS A 33 2.83 -23.58 20.54
C LYS A 33 2.02 -24.13 19.36
N GLU A 34 1.61 -25.40 19.41
CA GLU A 34 0.85 -26.03 18.33
C GLU A 34 -0.52 -25.38 18.11
N LYS A 35 -1.23 -25.06 19.21
CA LYS A 35 -2.53 -24.39 19.13
C LYS A 35 -2.39 -22.92 18.74
N ALA A 36 -1.40 -22.22 19.28
CA ALA A 36 -1.12 -20.84 18.93
C ALA A 36 -0.82 -20.67 17.44
N ARG A 37 -0.05 -21.60 16.84
CA ARG A 37 0.27 -21.57 15.42
C ARG A 37 -0.97 -21.69 14.54
N VAL A 38 -1.88 -22.60 14.86
CA VAL A 38 -3.15 -22.76 14.12
C VAL A 38 -4.04 -21.52 14.26
N LEU A 39 -4.12 -20.93 15.45
CA LEU A 39 -4.93 -19.72 15.68
C LEU A 39 -4.38 -18.47 14.98
N ALA A 40 -3.05 -18.38 14.85
CA ALA A 40 -2.36 -17.23 14.25
C ALA A 40 -2.18 -17.33 12.73
N GLU A 41 -2.48 -18.47 12.11
CA GLU A 41 -2.15 -18.75 10.69
C GLU A 41 -2.70 -17.68 9.74
N GLN A 42 -3.99 -17.33 9.88
CA GLN A 42 -4.62 -16.33 9.03
C GLN A 42 -4.03 -14.93 9.23
N ASP A 43 -3.77 -14.54 10.49
CA ASP A 43 -3.19 -13.23 10.80
C ASP A 43 -1.76 -13.12 10.23
N LEU A 44 -0.97 -14.20 10.31
CA LEU A 44 0.36 -14.28 9.71
C LEU A 44 0.34 -14.12 8.19
N GLU A 45 -0.60 -14.78 7.51
CA GLU A 45 -0.76 -14.63 6.06
C GLU A 45 -1.12 -13.19 5.66
N LEU A 46 -1.99 -12.54 6.43
CA LEU A 46 -2.35 -11.13 6.21
C LEU A 46 -1.15 -10.21 6.43
N ILE A 47 -0.37 -10.42 7.50
CA ILE A 47 0.85 -9.65 7.78
C ILE A 47 1.80 -9.72 6.60
N GLU A 48 2.05 -10.91 6.05
CA GLU A 48 2.91 -11.09 4.88
C GLU A 48 2.38 -10.38 3.64
N LYS A 49 1.07 -10.48 3.37
CA LYS A 49 0.44 -9.78 2.22
C LYS A 49 0.57 -8.27 2.34
N ILE A 50 0.31 -7.72 3.54
CA ILE A 50 0.45 -6.29 3.81
C ILE A 50 1.90 -5.85 3.59
N ALA A 51 2.88 -6.58 4.15
CA ALA A 51 4.31 -6.29 3.96
C ALA A 51 4.67 -6.21 2.48
N ARG A 52 4.29 -7.23 1.70
CA ARG A 52 4.58 -7.29 0.26
C ARG A 52 4.01 -6.09 -0.48
N HIS A 53 2.74 -5.77 -0.27
CA HIS A 53 2.10 -4.64 -0.93
C HIS A 53 2.72 -3.30 -0.53
N MET A 54 3.03 -3.09 0.75
CA MET A 54 3.71 -1.88 1.21
C MET A 54 5.08 -1.71 0.55
N THR A 55 5.88 -2.78 0.49
CA THR A 55 7.18 -2.76 -0.17
C THR A 55 7.06 -2.44 -1.67
N CYS A 56 6.14 -3.10 -2.39
CA CYS A 56 5.91 -2.82 -3.81
C CYS A 56 5.53 -1.35 -4.06
N ILE A 57 4.61 -0.80 -3.26
CA ILE A 57 4.23 0.62 -3.34
C ILE A 57 5.44 1.52 -3.13
N GLN A 58 6.23 1.27 -2.08
CA GLN A 58 7.40 2.09 -1.78
C GLN A 58 8.42 2.08 -2.93
N THR A 59 8.78 0.89 -3.43
CA THR A 59 9.73 0.74 -4.53
C THR A 59 9.23 1.40 -5.83
N GLN A 60 7.96 1.24 -6.17
CA GLN A 60 7.38 1.85 -7.37
C GLN A 60 7.32 3.38 -7.25
N VAL A 61 6.96 3.91 -6.07
CA VAL A 61 6.94 5.35 -5.84
C VAL A 61 8.34 5.93 -5.96
N GLU A 62 9.36 5.28 -5.39
CA GLU A 62 10.76 5.69 -5.52
C GLU A 62 11.23 5.68 -6.98
N ALA A 63 10.98 4.59 -7.72
CA ALA A 63 11.32 4.48 -9.13
C ALA A 63 10.62 5.53 -10.00
N MET A 64 9.36 5.83 -9.72
CA MET A 64 8.59 6.89 -10.36
C MET A 64 9.19 8.28 -10.08
N VAL A 65 9.60 8.55 -8.84
CA VAL A 65 10.25 9.81 -8.45
C VAL A 65 11.58 9.98 -9.19
N GLU A 66 12.41 8.94 -9.28
CA GLU A 66 13.67 8.98 -10.03
C GLU A 66 13.43 9.20 -11.53
N THR A 67 12.46 8.49 -12.11
CA THR A 67 12.08 8.68 -13.52
C THR A 67 11.62 10.12 -13.77
N ARG A 68 10.83 10.68 -12.85
CA ARG A 68 10.38 12.08 -12.93
C ARG A 68 11.55 13.06 -12.87
N LYS A 69 12.56 12.81 -12.03
CA LYS A 69 13.77 13.65 -11.95
C LYS A 69 14.51 13.69 -13.28
N VAL A 70 14.60 12.55 -13.99
CA VAL A 70 15.23 12.47 -15.32
C VAL A 70 14.42 13.25 -16.35
N ILE A 71 13.11 13.01 -16.42
CA ILE A 71 12.21 13.66 -17.39
C ILE A 71 12.20 15.18 -17.22
N ASN A 72 12.23 15.67 -15.97
CA ASN A 72 12.23 17.10 -15.68
C ASN A 72 13.45 17.84 -16.26
N LYS A 73 14.58 17.16 -16.47
CA LYS A 73 15.80 17.74 -17.06
C LYS A 73 15.74 17.87 -18.58
N MET A 74 14.72 17.30 -19.24
CA MET A 74 14.55 17.42 -20.69
C MET A 74 14.23 18.88 -21.06
N GLY A 75 14.90 19.39 -22.09
CA GLY A 75 14.75 20.77 -22.56
C GLY A 75 13.50 20.99 -23.42
N ASP A 76 13.14 20.01 -24.26
CA ASP A 76 11.97 20.08 -25.12
C ASP A 76 10.68 19.72 -24.37
N ILE A 77 9.67 20.58 -24.48
CA ILE A 77 8.40 20.44 -23.76
C ILE A 77 7.57 19.29 -24.34
N ARG A 78 7.61 19.06 -25.67
CA ARG A 78 6.84 18.01 -26.33
C ARG A 78 7.40 16.64 -25.97
N GLU A 79 8.70 16.46 -26.01
CA GLU A 79 9.36 15.22 -25.59
C GLU A 79 9.14 14.95 -24.10
N LYS A 80 9.16 15.99 -23.27
CA LYS A 80 8.82 15.89 -21.84
C LYS A 80 7.40 15.39 -21.65
N ALA A 81 6.42 15.94 -22.37
CA ALA A 81 5.02 15.53 -22.28
C ALA A 81 4.84 14.05 -22.68
N ILE A 82 5.47 13.62 -23.77
CA ILE A 82 5.45 12.22 -24.21
C ILE A 82 6.08 11.32 -23.14
N ALA A 83 7.24 11.69 -22.60
CA ALA A 83 7.90 10.90 -21.57
C ALA A 83 7.07 10.78 -20.28
N TYR A 84 6.34 11.82 -19.89
CA TYR A 84 5.40 11.75 -18.77
C TYR A 84 4.26 10.76 -19.03
N HIS A 85 3.66 10.83 -20.22
CA HIS A 85 2.60 9.91 -20.62
C HIS A 85 3.09 8.46 -20.66
N ASP A 86 4.24 8.20 -21.27
CA ASP A 86 4.70 6.83 -21.52
C ASP A 86 5.40 6.18 -20.32
N ARG A 87 6.00 6.98 -19.43
CA ARG A 87 6.86 6.46 -18.33
C ARG A 87 6.34 6.74 -16.93
N ILE A 88 5.55 7.78 -16.72
CA ILE A 88 5.02 8.15 -15.40
C ILE A 88 3.55 7.73 -15.25
N ALA A 89 2.71 7.95 -16.26
CA ALA A 89 1.30 7.58 -16.15
C ALA A 89 1.09 6.08 -15.87
N PRO A 90 1.82 5.13 -16.49
CA PRO A 90 1.59 3.71 -16.24
C PRO A 90 1.95 3.26 -14.82
N THR A 91 2.88 3.95 -14.14
CA THR A 91 3.25 3.58 -12.76
C THR A 91 2.12 3.88 -11.78
N PHE A 92 1.18 4.76 -12.13
CA PHE A 92 0.05 5.09 -11.29
C PHE A 92 -0.91 3.91 -11.17
N ASP A 93 -1.16 3.20 -12.26
CA ASP A 93 -2.05 2.04 -12.27
C ASP A 93 -1.47 0.89 -11.45
N GLU A 94 -0.15 0.68 -11.52
CA GLU A 94 0.56 -0.34 -10.75
C GLU A 94 0.52 -0.05 -9.24
N ILE A 95 0.84 1.18 -8.85
CA ILE A 95 0.77 1.63 -7.45
C ILE A 95 -0.66 1.51 -6.93
N ARG A 96 -1.64 1.92 -7.75
CA ARG A 96 -3.05 1.85 -7.41
C ARG A 96 -3.53 0.42 -7.19
N ALA A 97 -3.12 -0.53 -8.05
CA ALA A 97 -3.49 -1.92 -7.88
C ALA A 97 -3.07 -2.48 -6.51
N HIS A 98 -1.88 -2.09 -6.00
CA HIS A 98 -1.45 -2.48 -4.66
C HIS A 98 -2.21 -1.76 -3.54
N ILE A 99 -2.50 -0.47 -3.71
CA ILE A 99 -3.32 0.30 -2.76
C ILE A 99 -4.72 -0.30 -2.64
N ASP A 100 -5.36 -0.62 -3.76
CA ASP A 100 -6.71 -1.20 -3.79
C ASP A 100 -6.73 -2.58 -3.09
N LYS A 101 -5.64 -3.36 -3.17
CA LYS A 101 -5.51 -4.61 -2.41
C LYS A 101 -5.35 -4.36 -0.91
N LEU A 102 -4.58 -3.33 -0.51
CA LEU A 102 -4.49 -2.94 0.90
C LEU A 102 -5.84 -2.44 1.44
N GLU A 103 -6.62 -1.70 0.65
CA GLU A 103 -7.96 -1.21 1.03
C GLU A 103 -8.94 -2.34 1.38
N LEU A 104 -8.79 -3.51 0.73
CA LEU A 104 -9.61 -4.70 1.00
C LEU A 104 -9.17 -5.46 2.26
N ILE A 105 -7.91 -5.32 2.67
CA ILE A 105 -7.32 -6.04 3.80
C ILE A 105 -7.43 -5.22 5.10
N VAL A 106 -7.18 -3.92 5.01
CA VAL A 106 -7.16 -3.02 6.17
C VAL A 106 -8.59 -2.71 6.62
N ASP A 107 -8.77 -2.65 7.94
CA ASP A 107 -10.03 -2.29 8.57
C ASP A 107 -10.57 -0.95 8.05
N ASN A 108 -11.87 -0.89 7.80
CA ASN A 108 -12.56 0.28 7.26
C ASN A 108 -12.43 1.50 8.16
N GLU A 109 -12.47 1.31 9.48
CA GLU A 109 -12.39 2.41 10.45
C GLU A 109 -11.00 3.08 10.45
N MET A 110 -9.96 2.35 10.05
CA MET A 110 -8.59 2.87 10.00
C MET A 110 -8.24 3.50 8.66
N TRP A 111 -8.99 3.17 7.62
CA TRP A 111 -8.75 3.65 6.27
C TRP A 111 -9.22 5.10 6.16
N THR A 112 -8.27 6.02 6.03
CA THR A 112 -8.52 7.48 6.13
C THR A 112 -9.11 8.10 4.87
N LEU A 113 -9.14 7.36 3.77
CA LEU A 113 -9.68 7.83 2.49
C LEU A 113 -11.07 7.24 2.26
N PRO A 114 -12.04 8.05 1.79
CA PRO A 114 -13.36 7.52 1.46
C PRO A 114 -13.22 6.44 0.39
N LYS A 115 -13.81 5.28 0.65
CA LYS A 115 -13.75 4.17 -0.30
C LYS A 115 -14.48 4.53 -1.58
N TYR A 116 -14.07 3.95 -2.71
CA TYR A 116 -14.71 4.25 -4.00
C TYR A 116 -16.22 3.99 -3.99
N ARG A 117 -16.66 2.99 -3.21
CA ARG A 117 -18.09 2.72 -2.96
C ARG A 117 -18.77 3.85 -2.18
N GLU A 118 -18.12 4.40 -1.17
CA GLU A 118 -18.67 5.51 -0.39
C GLU A 118 -18.82 6.75 -1.29
N LEU A 119 -17.80 7.08 -2.08
CA LEU A 119 -17.85 8.21 -3.04
C LEU A 119 -19.00 8.11 -4.05
N LEU A 120 -19.40 6.90 -4.45
CA LEU A 120 -20.49 6.69 -5.42
C LEU A 120 -21.90 6.74 -4.79
N PHE A 121 -22.01 6.61 -3.47
CA PHE A 121 -23.30 6.55 -2.76
C PHE A 121 -23.47 7.64 -1.69
N LEU A 122 -22.56 8.63 -1.62
CA LEU A 122 -22.81 9.89 -0.92
C LEU A 122 -23.97 10.64 -1.60
N ARG A 123 -25.18 10.40 -1.11
CA ARG A 123 -26.41 11.13 -1.44
C ARG A 123 -27.09 11.58 -0.16
#